data_AF-A0A4Y7ZYC1-F1
#
_entry.id   AF-A0A4Y7ZYC1-F1
#
_cell.length_a   1.000
_cell.length_b   1.000
_cell.length_c   1.000
_cell.angle_alpha   90.00
_cell.angle_beta   90.00
_cell.angle_gamma   90.00
#
_symmetry.space_group_name_H-M   'P 1'
#
loop_
_entity.id
_entity.type
_entity.pdbx_description
1 polymer ?
#
loop_
_entity_poly.entity_id
_entity_poly.type
_entity_poly.pdbx_seq_one_letter_code
_entity_poly.pdbx_strand_id
1 'polypeptide(L)'
;MLKVIKESILLFCLLFSIQLFADTDSDLLQQKVEHLENSLKAQIGVSLLQPEANRSWSYKGDQRFPLTSTFKTYACAALLMKRDKKEVRLDKKY
;
A
#
# COMPACT_ATOMS: atom_id res chain seq x y z
N MET A 1 -45.64 -14.52 -20.71
CA MET A 1 -44.25 -14.93 -21.04
C MET A 1 -43.34 -13.76 -21.41
N LEU A 2 -43.65 -12.92 -22.42
CA LEU A 2 -42.75 -11.83 -22.85
C LEU A 2 -42.37 -10.83 -21.73
N LYS A 3 -43.28 -10.56 -20.78
CA LYS A 3 -43.02 -9.64 -19.67
C LYS A 3 -41.92 -10.17 -18.72
N VAL A 4 -41.96 -11.46 -18.40
CA VAL A 4 -40.97 -12.13 -17.53
C VAL A 4 -39.59 -12.17 -18.18
N ILE A 5 -39.53 -12.35 -19.50
CA ILE A 5 -38.28 -12.32 -20.28
C ILE A 5 -37.68 -10.90 -20.27
N LYS A 6 -38.50 -9.86 -20.41
CA LYS A 6 -38.05 -8.46 -20.37
C LYS A 6 -37.52 -8.06 -18.98
N GLU A 7 -38.22 -8.47 -17.92
CA GLU A 7 -37.80 -8.24 -16.53
C GLU A 7 -36.48 -8.98 -16.22
N SER A 8 -36.32 -10.21 -16.74
CA SER A 8 -35.09 -10.99 -16.57
C SER A 8 -33.89 -10.39 -17.32
N ILE A 9 -34.11 -9.83 -18.52
CA ILE A 9 -33.08 -9.11 -19.28
C ILE A 9 -32.70 -7.80 -18.56
N LEU A 10 -33.69 -7.07 -18.02
CA LEU A 10 -33.45 -5.84 -17.27
C LEU A 10 -32.62 -6.10 -16.00
N LEU A 11 -32.94 -7.19 -15.28
CA LEU A 11 -32.20 -7.63 -14.10
C LEU A 11 -30.77 -8.04 -14.45
N PHE A 12 -30.57 -8.74 -15.58
CA PHE A 12 -29.24 -9.11 -16.07
C PHE A 12 -28.39 -7.89 -16.49
N CYS A 13 -28.99 -6.90 -17.14
CA CYS A 13 -28.31 -5.64 -17.49
C CYS A 13 -27.90 -4.83 -16.26
N LEU A 14 -28.74 -4.79 -15.21
CA LEU A 14 -28.43 -4.15 -13.93
C LEU A 14 -27.25 -4.84 -13.23
N LEU A 15 -27.14 -6.16 -13.30
CA LEU A 15 -26.02 -6.92 -12.73
C LEU A 15 -24.72 -6.73 -13.50
N PHE A 16 -24.78 -6.52 -14.82
CA PHE A 16 -23.58 -6.25 -15.64
C PHE A 16 -23.01 -4.84 -15.43
N SER A 17 -23.78 -3.91 -14.86
CA SER A 17 -23.38 -2.52 -14.64
C SER A 17 -22.37 -2.34 -13.50
N ILE A 18 -22.09 -3.40 -12.72
CA ILE A 18 -21.12 -3.41 -11.62
C ILE A 18 -19.70 -3.66 -12.16
N GLN A 19 -19.41 -3.28 -13.40
CA GLN A 19 -18.07 -3.39 -13.96
C GLN A 19 -17.09 -2.62 -13.07
N LEU A 20 -16.19 -3.40 -12.47
CA LEU A 20 -15.15 -3.01 -11.53
C LEU A 20 -14.34 -1.85 -12.10
N PHE A 21 -14.12 -0.82 -11.29
CA PHE A 21 -13.11 0.20 -11.57
C PHE A 21 -11.74 -0.48 -11.58
N ALA A 22 -11.18 -0.69 -12.76
CA ALA A 22 -9.80 -1.14 -12.91
C ALA A 22 -8.87 0.07 -12.77
N ASP A 23 -8.05 0.09 -11.71
CA ASP A 23 -6.96 1.07 -11.57
C ASP A 23 -5.74 0.53 -12.33
N THR A 24 -5.64 0.94 -13.60
CA THR A 24 -4.63 0.44 -14.55
C THR A 24 -3.19 0.68 -14.06
N ASP A 25 -2.96 1.77 -13.32
CA ASP A 25 -1.63 2.10 -12.80
C ASP A 25 -1.26 1.20 -11.62
N SER A 26 -2.21 0.93 -10.72
CA SER A 26 -2.05 -0.03 -9.62
C SER A 26 -1.76 -1.44 -10.13
N ASP A 27 -2.50 -1.89 -11.15
CA ASP A 27 -2.33 -3.22 -11.75
C ASP A 27 -0.95 -3.37 -12.39
N LEU A 28 -0.47 -2.35 -13.09
CA LEU A 28 0.86 -2.35 -13.69
C LEU A 28 1.98 -2.38 -12.64
N LEU A 29 1.83 -1.65 -11.53
CA LEU A 29 2.78 -1.69 -10.42
C LEU A 29 2.83 -3.06 -9.76
N GLN A 30 1.67 -3.67 -9.51
CA GLN A 30 1.59 -5.02 -8.95
C GLN A 30 2.30 -6.03 -9.84
N GLN A 31 2.01 -6.06 -11.15
CA GLN A 31 2.64 -6.98 -12.10
C GLN A 31 4.17 -6.82 -12.13
N LYS A 32 4.68 -5.59 -12.05
CA LYS A 32 6.13 -5.33 -11.98
C LYS A 32 6.75 -5.91 -10.72
N VAL A 33 6.11 -5.73 -9.56
CA VAL A 33 6.63 -6.27 -8.29
C VAL A 33 6.61 -7.80 -8.31
N GLU A 34 5.53 -8.42 -8.81
CA GLU A 34 5.43 -9.88 -8.98
C GLU A 34 6.50 -10.43 -9.93
N HIS A 35 6.80 -9.73 -11.03
CA HIS A 35 7.89 -10.09 -11.94
C HIS A 35 9.25 -10.03 -11.23
N LEU A 36 9.48 -9.01 -10.40
CA LEU A 36 10.72 -8.88 -9.61
C LEU A 36 10.86 -9.98 -8.55
N GLU A 37 9.79 -10.34 -7.84
CA GLU A 37 9.84 -11.47 -6.90
C GLU A 37 10.24 -12.77 -7.61
N ASN A 38 9.64 -13.04 -8.77
CA ASN A 38 9.89 -14.24 -9.55
C ASN A 38 11.30 -14.31 -10.14
N SER A 39 11.83 -13.18 -10.61
CA SER A 39 13.17 -13.09 -11.20
C SER A 39 14.26 -13.13 -10.15
N LEU A 40 14.08 -12.44 -9.02
CA LEU A 40 15.07 -12.37 -7.93
C LEU A 40 14.98 -13.53 -6.94
N LYS A 41 13.91 -14.35 -7.02
CA LYS A 41 13.59 -15.37 -6.00
C LYS A 41 13.56 -14.78 -4.60
N ALA A 42 12.93 -13.61 -4.48
CA ALA A 42 12.88 -12.81 -3.25
C ALA A 42 11.43 -12.49 -2.86
N GLN A 43 11.24 -12.07 -1.62
CA GLN A 43 9.99 -11.50 -1.14
C GLN A 43 10.12 -9.97 -1.10
N ILE A 44 9.14 -9.27 -1.64
CA ILE A 44 9.12 -7.81 -1.75
C ILE A 44 7.86 -7.28 -1.08
N GLY A 45 8.02 -6.26 -0.23
CA GLY A 45 6.93 -5.46 0.32
C GLY A 45 7.09 -4.01 -0.10
N VAL A 46 5.99 -3.37 -0.51
CA VAL A 46 5.98 -1.97 -0.95
C VAL A 46 4.79 -1.25 -0.32
N SER A 47 5.02 -0.04 0.20
CA SER A 47 3.97 0.88 0.63
C SER A 47 4.28 2.27 0.10
N LEU A 48 3.36 2.85 -0.66
CA LEU A 48 3.44 4.18 -1.23
C LEU A 48 2.36 5.05 -0.60
N LEU A 49 2.75 6.24 -0.15
CA LEU A 49 1.86 7.26 0.39
C LEU A 49 2.05 8.54 -0.43
N GLN A 50 0.94 9.08 -0.94
CA GLN A 50 0.88 10.37 -1.61
C GLN A 50 0.03 11.33 -0.76
N PRO A 51 0.65 12.11 0.15
CA PRO A 51 -0.06 12.94 1.11
C PRO A 51 -0.99 13.96 0.45
N GLU A 52 -0.55 14.59 -0.64
CA GLU A 52 -1.28 15.67 -1.32
C GLU A 52 -2.57 15.18 -1.97
N ALA A 53 -2.59 13.91 -2.39
CA ALA A 53 -3.73 13.28 -3.04
C ALA A 53 -4.54 12.39 -2.09
N ASN A 54 -4.17 12.33 -0.80
CA ASN A 54 -4.70 11.39 0.19
C ASN A 54 -4.83 9.96 -0.36
N ARG A 55 -3.84 9.54 -1.15
CA ARG A 55 -3.81 8.23 -1.80
C ARG A 55 -2.69 7.39 -1.22
N SER A 56 -2.95 6.10 -1.12
CA SER A 56 -1.96 5.11 -0.73
C SER A 56 -2.14 3.85 -1.54
N TRP A 57 -1.04 3.18 -1.82
CA TRP A 57 -1.02 1.89 -2.51
C TRP A 57 -0.01 0.99 -1.80
N SER A 58 -0.30 -0.32 -1.73
CA SER A 58 0.64 -1.27 -1.14
C SER A 58 0.60 -2.64 -1.79
N TYR A 59 1.75 -3.31 -1.78
CA TYR A 59 1.93 -4.71 -2.13
C TYR A 59 2.55 -5.42 -0.94
N LYS A 60 1.84 -6.41 -0.36
CA LYS A 60 2.22 -7.08 0.90
C LYS A 60 2.54 -6.08 2.04
N GLY A 61 1.82 -4.96 2.11
CA GLY A 61 2.09 -3.87 3.05
C GLY A 61 1.99 -4.26 4.53
N ASP A 62 1.15 -5.24 4.87
CA ASP A 62 0.98 -5.75 6.23
C ASP A 62 1.94 -6.89 6.59
N GLN A 63 2.70 -7.40 5.62
CA GLN A 63 3.69 -8.45 5.86
C GLN A 63 4.90 -7.86 6.60
N ARG A 64 5.42 -8.60 7.59
CA ARG A 64 6.59 -8.18 8.36
C ARG A 64 7.87 -8.52 7.60
N PHE A 65 8.80 -7.56 7.55
CA PHE A 65 10.15 -7.69 7.00
C PHE A 65 11.20 -7.27 8.03
N PRO A 66 12.41 -7.83 8.00
CA PRO A 66 13.49 -7.37 8.87
C PRO A 66 13.89 -5.94 8.54
N LEU A 67 13.90 -5.06 9.55
CA LEU A 67 14.25 -3.64 9.36
C LEU A 67 15.73 -3.43 8.99
N THR A 68 16.63 -4.36 9.34
CA THR A 68 18.08 -4.21 9.16
C THR A 68 18.57 -2.85 9.68
N SER A 69 19.14 -1.97 8.85
CA SER A 69 19.55 -0.61 9.24
C SER A 69 18.46 0.46 9.07
N THR A 70 17.29 0.16 8.47
CA THR A 70 16.20 1.15 8.32
C THR A 70 15.55 1.52 9.65
N PHE A 71 15.72 0.69 10.70
CA PHE A 71 15.30 1.02 12.06
C PHE A 71 15.94 2.31 12.60
N LYS A 72 17.13 2.69 12.10
CA LYS A 72 17.88 3.86 12.59
C LYS A 72 17.07 5.15 12.41
N THR A 73 16.22 5.23 11.38
CA THR A 73 15.29 6.35 11.19
C THR A 73 14.35 6.48 12.40
N TYR A 74 13.74 5.38 12.85
CA TYR A 74 12.89 5.38 14.03
C TYR A 74 13.67 5.63 15.32
N ALA A 75 14.88 5.08 15.45
CA ALA A 75 15.74 5.33 16.60
C ALA A 75 16.11 6.82 16.73
N CYS A 76 16.46 7.47 15.61
CA CYS A 76 16.72 8.91 15.56
C CYS A 76 15.48 9.73 15.90
N ALA A 77 14.31 9.37 15.34
CA ALA A 77 13.05 10.04 15.67
C ALA A 77 12.73 9.93 17.17
N ALA A 78 12.92 8.75 17.76
CA ALA A 78 12.75 8.54 19.19
C ALA A 78 13.74 9.38 20.02
N LEU A 79 15.01 9.49 19.59
CA LEU A 79 16.00 10.36 20.24
C LEU A 79 15.61 11.84 20.17
N LEU A 80 15.13 12.31 19.02
CA LEU A 80 14.66 13.69 18.84
C LEU A 80 13.43 13.97 19.71
N MET A 81 12.48 13.03 19.81
CA MET A 81 11.34 13.15 20.72
C MET A 81 11.78 13.28 22.18
N LYS A 82 12.78 12.52 22.61
CA LYS A 82 13.36 12.67 23.97
C LYS A 82 14.02 14.04 24.15
N ARG A 83 14.69 14.56 23.11
CA ARG A 83 15.26 15.91 23.14
C ARG A 83 14.17 16.97 23.27
N ASP A 84 13.05 16.83 22.56
CA ASP A 84 11.94 17.78 22.65
C ASP A 84 11.30 17.79 24.05
N LYS A 85 11.31 16.63 24.71
CA LYS A 85 10.96 16.50 26.14
C LYS A 85 12.05 16.96 27.11
N LYS A 86 13.18 17.45 26.61
CA LYS A 86 14.38 17.85 27.38
C LYS A 86 15.00 16.73 28.22
N GLU A 87 14.74 15.47 27.88
CA GLU A 87 15.28 14.30 28.58
C GLU A 87 16.73 13.99 28.17
N VAL A 88 17.14 14.44 26.99
CA VAL A 88 18.48 14.22 26.44
C VAL A 88 19.03 15.49 25.79
N ARG A 89 20.36 15.62 25.83
CA ARG A 89 21.12 16.66 25.12
C ARG A 89 21.82 16.05 23.91
N LEU A 90 21.67 16.68 22.74
CA LEU A 90 22.26 16.19 21.49
C LEU A 90 23.74 16.60 21.33
N ASP A 91 24.18 17.60 22.08
CA ASP A 91 25.54 18.15 22.06
C ASP A 91 26.43 17.57 23.18
N LYS A 92 25.93 16.57 23.93
CA LYS A 92 26.72 15.90 24.95
C LYS A 92 27.88 15.14 24.29
N LYS A 93 29.10 15.66 24.48
CA LYS A 93 30.32 14.87 24.28
C LYS A 93 30.49 13.96 25.50
N TYR A 94 30.87 12.72 25.22
CA TYR A 94 30.95 11.53 26.11
C TYR A 94 31.06 11.87 27.61
#